data_AF-A0A5N5L9G9-F1
#
_entry.id   AF-A0A5N5L9G9-F1
#
_cell.length_a   1.000
_cell.length_b   1.000
_cell.length_c   1.000
_cell.angle_alpha   90.00
_cell.angle_beta   90.00
_cell.angle_gamma   90.00
#
_symmetry.space_group_name_H-M   'P 1'
#
loop_
_entity.id
_entity.type
_entity.pdbx_description
1 polymer ?
#
loop_
_entity_poly.entity_id
_entity_poly.type
_entity_poly.pdbx_seq_one_letter_code
_entity_poly.pdbx_strand_id
1 'polypeptide(L)'
;MEGKEEDVRLGANKFNERQPIGTAAQSQDDKDYKEPPPAPLFIASELASWSFYRACIAEFVATFLFLYITVLTVMGVVKDTSKCTTVGIQGIAWAFGGMIFALVYCTAGISGGHINPAVTFGLFLARKLSLTRAVLYMVMQCLGAVCGAGVVKGFYGENNYELFNGGANMVSHGYTKGDGLGAEIVGTFVLVYTVFSATDAKRSARDSHVPILAPLPIGFAVFLVHLATIPITGTGINPARSLGAAIIFNKDKAWDDHVMDLLGWPIHRGSTRSSLPPGCHQSHSFQEVIIMTMMLYIWPFDDIV
;
A
#
# COMPACT_ATOMS: atom_id res chain seq x y z
N MET A 1 -10.60 -70.81 -24.40
CA MET A 1 -9.71 -71.43 -23.40
C MET A 1 -8.33 -70.88 -23.70
N GLU A 2 -7.65 -70.10 -22.88
CA GLU A 2 -7.73 -69.80 -21.44
C GLU A 2 -7.17 -68.39 -21.23
N GLY A 3 -7.62 -67.73 -20.16
CA GLY A 3 -7.06 -66.45 -19.72
C GLY A 3 -5.65 -66.61 -19.13
N LYS A 4 -4.90 -65.52 -19.15
CA LYS A 4 -3.75 -65.31 -18.28
C LYS A 4 -3.84 -63.92 -17.67
N GLU A 5 -4.02 -63.91 -16.36
CA GLU A 5 -3.74 -62.79 -15.47
C GLU A 5 -2.27 -62.39 -15.63
N GLU A 6 -1.99 -61.10 -15.78
CA GLU A 6 -0.66 -60.55 -15.51
C GLU A 6 -0.72 -59.72 -14.23
N ASP A 7 -0.01 -60.22 -13.24
CA ASP A 7 0.16 -59.70 -11.90
C ASP A 7 0.89 -58.35 -11.86
N VAL A 8 0.38 -57.50 -10.96
CA VAL A 8 0.90 -56.21 -10.53
C VAL A 8 2.27 -56.35 -9.86
N ARG A 9 3.35 -55.74 -10.39
CA ARG A 9 4.47 -55.13 -9.63
C ARG A 9 5.27 -54.11 -10.48
N LEU A 10 4.88 -52.84 -10.46
CA LEU A 10 5.78 -51.73 -10.84
C LEU A 10 6.60 -51.30 -9.62
N GLY A 11 7.91 -51.32 -9.79
CA GLY A 11 8.93 -51.23 -8.75
C GLY A 11 8.89 -49.97 -7.88
N ALA A 12 8.80 -50.22 -6.58
CA ALA A 12 9.47 -49.56 -5.48
C ALA A 12 10.23 -48.25 -5.76
N ASN A 13 9.68 -47.17 -5.20
CA ASN A 13 10.35 -46.19 -4.34
C ASN A 13 11.78 -45.76 -4.73
N LYS A 14 11.88 -44.63 -5.43
CA LYS A 14 13.11 -43.84 -5.55
C LYS A 14 12.93 -42.50 -4.82
N PHE A 15 12.78 -42.56 -3.50
CA PHE A 15 13.03 -41.41 -2.62
C PHE A 15 14.28 -41.74 -1.81
N ASN A 16 15.34 -40.95 -1.99
CA ASN A 16 16.54 -41.08 -1.20
C ASN A 16 16.29 -40.48 0.18
N GLU A 17 16.63 -41.23 1.21
CA GLU A 17 16.27 -41.00 2.60
C GLU A 17 17.26 -40.04 3.30
N ARG A 18 16.70 -39.06 4.04
CA ARG A 18 17.30 -38.27 5.15
C ARG A 18 18.55 -37.41 4.87
N GLN A 19 18.37 -36.09 4.86
CA GLN A 19 19.38 -35.18 5.42
C GLN A 19 19.11 -34.98 6.93
N PRO A 20 20.14 -35.11 7.80
CA PRO A 20 19.99 -34.84 9.21
C PRO A 20 19.91 -33.32 9.48
N ILE A 21 18.92 -32.93 10.29
CA ILE A 21 18.79 -31.60 10.86
C ILE A 21 19.85 -31.49 11.96
N GLY A 22 20.91 -30.74 11.71
CA GLY A 22 21.97 -30.52 12.70
C GLY A 22 23.04 -29.56 12.18
N THR A 23 23.15 -28.43 12.87
CA THR A 23 24.20 -27.40 12.85
C THR A 23 25.53 -27.86 12.25
N ALA A 24 25.72 -27.66 10.95
CA ALA A 24 27.03 -27.67 10.31
C ALA A 24 27.27 -26.27 9.75
N ALA A 25 28.36 -25.66 10.18
CA ALA A 25 28.79 -24.31 9.82
C ALA A 25 28.67 -24.09 8.30
N GLN A 26 27.79 -23.17 7.89
CA GLN A 26 27.75 -22.69 6.51
C GLN A 26 29.09 -22.00 6.23
N SER A 27 29.91 -22.62 5.38
CA SER A 27 31.01 -21.95 4.71
C SER A 27 30.50 -20.70 4.00
N GLN A 28 31.20 -19.59 4.20
CA GLN A 28 30.82 -18.24 3.77
C GLN A 28 30.69 -18.06 2.24
N ASP A 29 30.96 -19.11 1.46
CA ASP A 29 31.00 -19.12 -0.01
C ASP A 29 29.78 -19.76 -0.72
N ASP A 30 28.79 -20.31 0.00
CA ASP A 30 27.60 -20.98 -0.59
C ASP A 30 26.30 -20.13 -0.48
N LYS A 31 26.38 -18.81 -0.61
CA LYS A 31 25.17 -18.00 -0.85
C LYS A 31 24.87 -18.01 -2.36
N ASP A 32 23.97 -18.90 -2.79
CA ASP A 32 23.39 -18.98 -4.16
C ASP A 32 22.68 -17.68 -4.62
N TYR A 33 22.59 -16.67 -3.76
CA TYR A 33 21.99 -15.38 -4.04
C TYR A 33 22.96 -14.25 -3.71
N LYS A 34 23.31 -13.46 -4.74
CA LYS A 34 23.98 -12.16 -4.57
C LYS A 34 22.92 -11.08 -4.71
N GLU A 35 22.80 -10.25 -3.69
CA GLU A 35 21.91 -9.09 -3.75
C GLU A 35 22.30 -8.16 -4.91
N PRO A 36 21.31 -7.63 -5.65
CA PRO A 36 21.58 -6.63 -6.66
C PRO A 36 22.17 -5.37 -5.99
N PRO A 37 23.08 -4.66 -6.69
CA PRO A 37 23.65 -3.43 -6.15
C PRO A 37 22.53 -2.41 -5.87
N PRO A 38 22.69 -1.56 -4.85
CA PRO A 38 21.72 -0.51 -4.54
C PRO A 38 21.42 0.36 -5.76
N ALA A 39 20.15 0.67 -5.99
CA ALA A 39 19.74 1.47 -7.14
C ALA A 39 20.42 2.86 -7.11
N PRO A 40 20.98 3.33 -8.24
CA PRO A 40 21.44 4.71 -8.35
C PRO A 40 20.29 5.68 -8.06
N LEU A 41 20.60 6.80 -7.38
CA LEU A 41 19.59 7.82 -7.07
C LEU A 41 18.95 8.38 -8.34
N PHE A 42 19.74 8.60 -9.40
CA PHE A 42 19.28 9.15 -10.66
C PHE A 42 19.76 8.32 -11.84
N ILE A 43 18.86 7.99 -12.75
CA ILE A 43 19.14 7.22 -13.97
C ILE A 43 18.48 7.93 -15.15
N ALA A 44 19.23 8.78 -15.84
CA ALA A 44 18.69 9.58 -16.95
C ALA A 44 18.13 8.72 -18.09
N SER A 45 18.70 7.54 -18.33
CA SER A 45 18.26 6.61 -19.37
C SER A 45 16.86 6.02 -19.13
N GLU A 46 16.34 6.06 -17.89
CA GLU A 46 14.96 5.62 -17.62
C GLU A 46 13.94 6.48 -18.37
N LEU A 47 14.20 7.79 -18.51
CA LEU A 47 13.30 8.71 -19.20
C LEU A 47 13.21 8.45 -20.72
N ALA A 48 14.18 7.74 -21.29
CA ALA A 48 14.15 7.31 -22.68
C ALA A 48 13.47 5.93 -22.86
N SER A 49 13.18 5.22 -21.76
CA SER A 49 12.67 3.85 -21.81
C SER A 49 11.16 3.79 -21.99
N TRP A 50 10.69 3.08 -23.01
CA TRP A 50 9.25 2.83 -23.20
C TRP A 50 8.65 1.95 -22.09
N SER A 51 9.42 1.00 -21.55
CA SER A 51 8.98 0.18 -20.41
C SER A 51 8.76 1.04 -19.16
N PHE A 52 9.50 2.13 -18.99
CA PHE A 52 9.27 3.08 -17.89
C PHE A 52 7.93 3.80 -18.00
N TYR A 53 7.59 4.37 -19.16
CA TYR A 53 6.29 5.00 -19.36
C TYR A 53 5.13 4.01 -19.22
N ARG A 54 5.29 2.78 -19.70
CA ARG A 54 4.29 1.72 -19.51
C ARG A 54 4.07 1.40 -18.03
N ALA A 55 5.13 1.42 -17.22
CA ALA A 55 5.02 1.24 -15.79
C ALA A 55 4.29 2.41 -15.11
N CYS A 56 4.58 3.65 -15.49
CA CYS A 56 3.86 4.84 -15.01
C CYS A 56 2.36 4.79 -15.38
N ILE A 57 2.02 4.37 -16.60
CA ILE A 57 0.63 4.16 -17.03
C ILE A 57 -0.03 3.04 -16.22
N ALA A 58 0.68 1.95 -15.95
CA ALA A 58 0.16 0.85 -15.14
C ALA A 58 -0.18 1.30 -13.71
N GLU A 59 0.70 2.08 -13.06
CA GLU A 59 0.43 2.67 -11.73
C GLU A 59 -0.78 3.61 -11.74
N PHE A 60 -0.92 4.45 -12.77
CA PHE A 60 -2.09 5.31 -12.94
C PHE A 60 -3.39 4.50 -13.09
N VAL A 61 -3.42 3.55 -14.03
CA VAL A 61 -4.63 2.76 -14.32
C VAL A 61 -5.00 1.89 -13.12
N ALA A 62 -4.02 1.27 -12.46
CA ALA A 62 -4.26 0.48 -11.25
C ALA A 62 -4.84 1.36 -10.13
N THR A 63 -4.26 2.53 -9.87
CA THR A 63 -4.76 3.42 -8.80
C THR A 63 -6.13 4.01 -9.14
N PHE A 64 -6.40 4.28 -10.42
CA PHE A 64 -7.73 4.64 -10.91
C PHE A 64 -8.77 3.56 -10.61
N LEU A 65 -8.50 2.31 -10.99
CA LEU A 65 -9.41 1.19 -10.76
C LEU A 65 -9.58 0.91 -9.27
N PHE A 66 -8.50 1.04 -8.48
CA PHE A 66 -8.53 0.90 -7.04
C PHE A 66 -9.51 1.89 -6.39
N LEU A 67 -9.39 3.19 -6.68
CA LEU A 67 -10.27 4.21 -6.11
C LEU A 67 -11.69 4.12 -6.66
N TYR A 68 -11.84 3.82 -7.95
CA TYR A 68 -13.14 3.62 -8.57
C TYR A 68 -13.95 2.54 -7.84
N ILE A 69 -13.40 1.32 -7.67
CA ILE A 69 -14.11 0.21 -7.04
C ILE A 69 -14.35 0.45 -5.54
N THR A 70 -13.31 0.88 -4.83
CA THR A 70 -13.37 1.01 -3.37
C THR A 70 -14.27 2.15 -2.91
N VAL A 71 -14.14 3.34 -3.51
CA VAL A 71 -15.02 4.48 -3.18
C VAL A 71 -16.45 4.15 -3.58
N LEU A 72 -16.68 3.51 -4.72
CA LEU A 72 -18.03 3.11 -5.13
C LEU A 72 -18.68 2.12 -4.15
N THR A 73 -17.89 1.18 -3.61
CA THR A 73 -18.34 0.24 -2.58
C THR A 73 -18.65 0.95 -1.26
N VAL A 74 -17.76 1.84 -0.81
CA VAL A 74 -18.00 2.67 0.39
C VAL A 74 -19.30 3.47 0.24
N MET A 75 -19.47 4.17 -0.88
CA MET A 75 -20.66 4.97 -1.16
C MET A 75 -21.94 4.11 -1.19
N GLY A 76 -21.87 2.91 -1.78
CA GLY A 76 -22.98 1.96 -1.80
C GLY A 76 -23.40 1.49 -0.40
N VAL A 77 -22.42 1.24 0.49
CA VAL A 77 -22.68 0.86 1.88
C VAL A 77 -23.18 2.03 2.70
N VAL A 78 -22.58 3.22 2.56
CA VAL A 78 -22.92 4.41 3.38
C VAL A 78 -24.30 4.96 3.03
N LYS A 79 -24.68 4.93 1.74
CA LYS A 79 -25.98 5.37 1.23
C LYS A 79 -27.18 4.69 1.88
N ASP A 80 -27.08 3.40 2.20
CA ASP A 80 -28.20 2.65 2.77
C ASP A 80 -28.34 2.91 4.27
N THR A 81 -29.59 3.03 4.72
CA THR A 81 -29.97 3.13 6.12
C THR A 81 -29.58 1.90 6.94
N SER A 82 -29.70 0.70 6.37
CA SER A 82 -29.35 -0.55 7.02
C SER A 82 -28.07 -1.10 6.42
N LYS A 83 -27.03 -1.28 7.23
CA LYS A 83 -25.79 -1.90 6.72
C LYS A 83 -25.98 -3.39 6.42
N CYS A 84 -26.99 -4.02 6.99
CA CYS A 84 -27.32 -5.44 6.79
C CYS A 84 -27.89 -5.75 5.40
N THR A 85 -28.41 -4.75 4.66
CA THR A 85 -28.88 -4.89 3.27
C THR A 85 -27.77 -4.66 2.24
N THR A 86 -26.55 -4.36 2.72
CA THR A 86 -25.39 -4.04 1.88
C THR A 86 -24.30 -5.10 2.07
N VAL A 87 -23.16 -4.93 1.39
CA VAL A 87 -21.97 -5.76 1.64
C VAL A 87 -21.34 -5.53 3.04
N GLY A 88 -21.82 -4.52 3.79
CA GLY A 88 -21.39 -4.19 5.13
C GLY A 88 -19.95 -3.64 5.21
N ILE A 89 -19.51 -3.32 6.42
CA ILE A 89 -18.15 -2.84 6.67
C ILE A 89 -17.10 -3.91 6.30
N GLN A 90 -17.43 -5.18 6.52
CA GLN A 90 -16.61 -6.31 6.10
C GLN A 90 -16.40 -6.33 4.57
N GLY A 91 -17.45 -6.02 3.80
CA GLY A 91 -17.38 -5.91 2.35
C GLY A 91 -16.52 -4.74 1.89
N ILE A 92 -16.51 -3.62 2.62
CA ILE A 92 -15.58 -2.51 2.38
C ILE A 92 -14.14 -3.00 2.54
N ALA A 93 -13.81 -3.64 3.66
CA ALA A 93 -12.45 -4.16 3.89
C ALA A 93 -12.02 -5.15 2.78
N TRP A 94 -12.92 -6.05 2.36
CA TRP A 94 -12.67 -6.96 1.25
C TRP A 94 -12.45 -6.24 -0.09
N ALA A 95 -13.19 -5.16 -0.37
CA ALA A 95 -12.99 -4.38 -1.58
C ALA A 95 -11.59 -3.76 -1.61
N PHE A 96 -11.12 -3.19 -0.50
CA PHE A 96 -9.78 -2.59 -0.43
C PHE A 96 -8.67 -3.64 -0.56
N GLY A 97 -8.70 -4.70 0.27
CA GLY A 97 -7.67 -5.74 0.22
C GLY A 97 -7.71 -6.58 -1.06
N GLY A 98 -8.90 -6.93 -1.53
CA GLY A 98 -9.12 -7.69 -2.75
C GLY A 98 -8.68 -6.94 -4.01
N MET A 99 -8.94 -5.62 -4.08
CA MET A 99 -8.44 -4.81 -5.19
C MET A 99 -6.92 -4.68 -5.18
N ILE A 100 -6.29 -4.53 -4.01
CA ILE A 100 -4.82 -4.54 -3.93
C ILE A 100 -4.27 -5.90 -4.38
N PHE A 101 -4.81 -7.01 -3.90
CA PHE A 101 -4.44 -8.35 -4.37
C PHE A 101 -4.53 -8.45 -5.91
N ALA A 102 -5.69 -8.12 -6.48
CA ALA A 102 -5.92 -8.26 -7.92
C ALA A 102 -5.01 -7.33 -8.74
N LEU A 103 -4.86 -6.08 -8.34
CA LEU A 103 -4.09 -5.09 -9.10
C LEU A 103 -2.59 -5.30 -8.96
N VAL A 104 -2.09 -5.67 -7.77
CA VAL A 104 -0.68 -6.06 -7.60
C VAL A 104 -0.39 -7.28 -8.47
N TYR A 105 -1.27 -8.29 -8.49
CA TYR A 105 -1.11 -9.45 -9.37
C TYR A 105 -1.00 -9.03 -10.85
N CYS A 106 -1.85 -8.13 -11.32
CA CYS A 106 -1.85 -7.65 -12.70
C CYS A 106 -0.64 -6.77 -13.06
N THR A 107 -0.11 -5.99 -12.11
CA THR A 107 0.88 -4.94 -12.39
C THR A 107 2.28 -5.21 -11.86
N ALA A 108 2.48 -6.21 -10.99
CA ALA A 108 3.79 -6.55 -10.41
C ALA A 108 4.85 -6.83 -11.49
N GLY A 109 4.49 -7.53 -12.57
CA GLY A 109 5.41 -7.79 -13.68
C GLY A 109 5.70 -6.58 -14.58
N ILE A 110 4.93 -5.50 -14.48
CA ILE A 110 5.05 -4.31 -15.34
C ILE A 110 5.68 -3.14 -14.58
N SER A 111 5.12 -2.75 -13.44
CA SER A 111 5.57 -1.59 -12.66
C SER A 111 6.23 -1.97 -11.32
N GLY A 112 6.02 -3.19 -10.84
CA GLY A 112 6.25 -3.58 -9.45
C GLY A 112 4.97 -3.57 -8.60
N GLY A 113 3.87 -3.00 -9.12
CA GLY A 113 2.56 -3.02 -8.47
C GLY A 113 2.52 -2.27 -7.13
N HIS A 114 2.93 -1.01 -7.12
CA HIS A 114 3.01 -0.24 -5.86
C HIS A 114 1.64 0.30 -5.45
N ILE A 115 0.94 0.99 -6.36
CA ILE A 115 -0.44 1.52 -6.23
C ILE A 115 -0.61 2.43 -4.98
N ASN A 116 0.51 2.86 -4.39
CA ASN A 116 0.57 3.50 -3.10
C ASN A 116 1.90 4.29 -2.95
N PRO A 117 1.83 5.60 -2.69
CA PRO A 117 3.02 6.41 -2.44
C PRO A 117 3.86 5.94 -1.25
N ALA A 118 3.25 5.45 -0.17
CA ALA A 118 3.97 4.94 1.00
C ALA A 118 4.79 3.69 0.68
N VAL A 119 4.25 2.79 -0.15
CA VAL A 119 4.96 1.60 -0.65
C VAL A 119 6.12 2.01 -1.56
N THR A 120 5.85 2.93 -2.49
CA THR A 120 6.85 3.48 -3.41
C THR A 120 8.00 4.15 -2.65
N PHE A 121 7.66 4.94 -1.63
CA PHE A 121 8.63 5.62 -0.79
C PHE A 121 9.45 4.65 0.05
N GLY A 122 8.83 3.63 0.65
CA GLY A 122 9.54 2.58 1.38
C GLY A 122 10.57 1.87 0.51
N LEU A 123 10.18 1.42 -0.70
CA LEU A 123 11.10 0.78 -1.65
C LEU A 123 12.20 1.72 -2.16
N PHE A 124 11.91 3.01 -2.28
CA PHE A 124 12.92 4.03 -2.59
C PHE A 124 13.96 4.17 -1.46
N LEU A 125 13.52 4.24 -0.20
CA LEU A 125 14.42 4.32 0.96
C LEU A 125 15.31 3.06 1.08
N ALA A 126 14.76 1.89 0.76
CA ALA A 126 15.51 0.63 0.68
C ALA A 126 16.41 0.52 -0.56
N ARG A 127 16.56 1.60 -1.35
CA ARG A 127 17.35 1.65 -2.59
C ARG A 127 16.99 0.55 -3.60
N LYS A 128 15.71 0.16 -3.66
CA LYS A 128 15.16 -0.75 -4.69
C LYS A 128 14.58 0.02 -5.88
N LEU A 129 14.50 1.35 -5.79
CA LEU A 129 13.90 2.26 -6.78
C LEU A 129 14.76 3.51 -6.95
N SER A 130 14.85 4.05 -8.18
CA SER A 130 15.47 5.37 -8.42
C SER A 130 14.54 6.50 -7.94
N LEU A 131 15.10 7.69 -7.66
CA LEU A 131 14.31 8.86 -7.28
C LEU A 131 13.34 9.28 -8.39
N THR A 132 13.81 9.26 -9.65
CA THR A 132 13.01 9.62 -10.82
C THR A 132 11.75 8.76 -10.92
N ARG A 133 11.90 7.44 -10.76
CA ARG A 133 10.79 6.49 -10.77
C ARG A 133 9.89 6.66 -9.56
N ALA A 134 10.46 6.88 -8.37
CA ALA A 134 9.69 7.13 -7.15
C ALA A 134 8.73 8.31 -7.32
N VAL A 135 9.25 9.46 -7.75
CA VAL A 135 8.48 10.68 -7.93
C VAL A 135 7.39 10.50 -8.99
N LEU A 136 7.75 9.95 -10.15
CA LEU A 136 6.76 9.77 -11.23
C LEU A 136 5.68 8.75 -10.87
N TYR A 137 6.00 7.67 -10.17
CA TYR A 137 4.99 6.74 -9.67
C TYR A 137 4.03 7.43 -8.70
N MET A 138 4.54 8.18 -7.72
CA MET A 138 3.69 8.89 -6.75
C MET A 138 2.75 9.88 -7.45
N VAL A 139 3.25 10.63 -8.44
CA VAL A 139 2.42 11.54 -9.23
C VAL A 139 1.33 10.77 -9.98
N MET A 140 1.68 9.69 -10.69
CA MET A 140 0.70 8.90 -11.44
C MET A 140 -0.33 8.21 -10.54
N GLN A 141 0.07 7.75 -9.36
CA GLN A 141 -0.83 7.19 -8.34
C GLN A 141 -1.83 8.26 -7.89
N CYS A 142 -1.38 9.46 -7.52
CA CYS A 142 -2.25 10.56 -7.12
C CYS A 142 -3.23 10.96 -8.24
N LEU A 143 -2.75 11.08 -9.49
CA LEU A 143 -3.61 11.40 -10.63
C LEU A 143 -4.66 10.29 -10.88
N GLY A 144 -4.25 9.02 -10.80
CA GLY A 144 -5.16 7.90 -10.93
C GLY A 144 -6.24 7.91 -9.85
N ALA A 145 -5.85 8.18 -8.60
CA ALA A 145 -6.76 8.27 -7.47
C ALA A 145 -7.80 9.39 -7.63
N VAL A 146 -7.38 10.58 -8.06
CA VAL A 146 -8.26 11.72 -8.37
C VAL A 146 -9.26 11.35 -9.46
N CYS A 147 -8.80 10.75 -10.56
CA CYS A 147 -9.68 10.32 -11.65
C CYS A 147 -10.69 9.26 -11.19
N GLY A 148 -10.27 8.27 -10.39
CA GLY A 148 -11.13 7.21 -9.89
C GLY A 148 -12.24 7.74 -9.00
N ALA A 149 -11.91 8.60 -8.03
CA ALA A 149 -12.88 9.27 -7.18
C ALA A 149 -13.81 10.20 -7.98
N GLY A 150 -13.28 10.92 -8.97
CA GLY A 150 -14.04 11.81 -9.84
C GLY A 150 -15.13 11.10 -10.65
N VAL A 151 -14.85 9.91 -11.17
CA VAL A 151 -15.85 9.07 -11.85
C VAL A 151 -16.98 8.67 -10.90
N VAL A 152 -16.66 8.29 -9.66
CA VAL A 152 -17.67 7.93 -8.65
C VAL A 152 -18.54 9.14 -8.29
N LYS A 153 -17.97 10.34 -8.17
CA LYS A 153 -18.72 11.59 -8.00
C LYS A 153 -19.68 11.82 -9.17
N GLY A 154 -19.26 11.54 -10.40
CA GLY A 154 -20.11 11.62 -11.59
C GLY A 154 -21.35 10.71 -11.52
N PHE A 155 -21.22 9.50 -10.97
CA PHE A 155 -22.33 8.55 -10.85
C PHE A 155 -23.33 8.90 -9.73
N TYR A 156 -22.87 9.45 -8.61
CA TYR A 156 -23.74 9.81 -7.49
C TYR A 156 -24.34 11.21 -7.64
N GLY A 157 -23.73 12.09 -8.44
CA GLY A 157 -24.02 13.51 -8.48
C GLY A 157 -23.47 14.23 -7.25
N GLU A 158 -23.31 15.56 -7.35
CA GLU A 158 -22.62 16.35 -6.32
C GLU A 158 -23.27 16.22 -4.94
N ASN A 159 -24.60 16.37 -4.87
CA ASN A 159 -25.33 16.37 -3.59
C ASN A 159 -25.18 15.05 -2.82
N ASN A 160 -25.35 13.90 -3.51
CA ASN A 160 -25.24 12.61 -2.83
C ASN A 160 -23.79 12.26 -2.52
N TYR A 161 -22.85 12.65 -3.39
CA TYR A 161 -21.44 12.41 -3.14
C TYR A 161 -20.98 13.14 -1.86
N GLU A 162 -21.41 14.39 -1.69
CA GLU A 162 -21.12 15.16 -0.48
C GLU A 162 -21.84 14.63 0.76
N LEU A 163 -23.11 14.27 0.64
CA LEU A 163 -23.92 13.76 1.75
C LEU A 163 -23.30 12.52 2.40
N PHE A 164 -22.63 11.67 1.62
CA PHE A 164 -22.01 10.43 2.09
C PHE A 164 -20.48 10.54 2.23
N ASN A 165 -19.95 11.75 2.40
CA ASN A 165 -18.54 12.05 2.66
C ASN A 165 -17.54 11.66 1.55
N GLY A 166 -18.00 11.28 0.34
CA GLY A 166 -17.16 11.00 -0.82
C GLY A 166 -16.12 9.88 -0.66
N GLY A 167 -16.22 9.06 0.40
CA GLY A 167 -15.18 8.08 0.75
C GLY A 167 -13.86 8.70 1.23
N ALA A 168 -13.87 9.97 1.64
CA ALA A 168 -12.70 10.67 2.18
C ALA A 168 -12.32 10.14 3.58
N ASN A 169 -11.02 10.11 3.86
CA ASN A 169 -10.48 9.80 5.17
C ASN A 169 -10.62 11.01 6.10
N MET A 170 -11.15 10.78 7.30
CA MET A 170 -11.34 11.79 8.33
C MET A 170 -11.28 11.10 9.69
N VAL A 171 -10.83 11.81 10.72
CA VAL A 171 -10.86 11.25 12.08
C VAL A 171 -12.33 11.13 12.53
N SER A 172 -12.69 9.91 12.94
CA SER A 172 -14.02 9.57 13.44
C SER A 172 -14.30 10.27 14.77
N HIS A 173 -15.57 10.53 15.03
CA HIS A 173 -15.97 11.10 16.32
C HIS A 173 -15.62 10.15 17.47
N GLY A 174 -15.01 10.69 18.53
CA GLY A 174 -14.53 9.92 19.68
C GLY A 174 -13.04 9.61 19.65
N TYR A 175 -12.36 9.87 18.53
CA TYR A 175 -10.90 9.74 18.40
C TYR A 175 -10.24 11.11 18.32
N THR A 176 -9.05 11.22 18.89
CA THR A 176 -8.20 12.39 18.73
C THR A 176 -7.40 12.29 17.42
N LYS A 177 -6.86 13.43 16.98
CA LYS A 177 -5.91 13.46 15.85
C LYS A 177 -4.67 12.60 16.10
N GLY A 178 -4.24 12.48 17.36
CA GLY A 178 -3.13 11.60 17.74
C GLY A 178 -3.46 10.12 17.57
N ASP A 179 -4.69 9.71 17.93
CA ASP A 179 -5.16 8.33 17.74
C ASP A 179 -5.24 7.97 16.26
N GLY A 180 -5.76 8.89 15.44
CA GLY A 180 -5.81 8.73 13.99
C GLY A 180 -4.41 8.57 13.39
N LEU A 181 -3.47 9.47 13.74
CA LEU A 181 -2.09 9.40 13.28
C LEU A 181 -1.42 8.07 13.71
N GLY A 182 -1.59 7.66 14.96
CA GLY A 182 -1.04 6.40 15.46
C GLY A 182 -1.57 5.18 14.71
N ALA A 183 -2.88 5.15 14.42
CA ALA A 183 -3.51 4.09 13.65
C ALA A 183 -2.97 4.01 12.21
N GLU A 184 -2.80 5.15 11.55
CA GLU A 184 -2.24 5.23 10.19
C GLU A 184 -0.77 4.80 10.16
N ILE A 185 0.05 5.22 11.12
CA ILE A 185 1.47 4.81 11.21
C ILE A 185 1.58 3.29 11.35
N VAL A 186 0.86 2.69 12.30
CA VAL A 186 0.90 1.25 12.54
C VAL A 186 0.32 0.47 11.35
N GLY A 187 -0.77 0.95 10.77
CA GLY A 187 -1.39 0.35 9.59
C GLY A 187 -0.47 0.36 8.37
N THR A 188 0.17 1.49 8.08
CA THR A 188 1.16 1.59 7.00
C THR A 188 2.39 0.75 7.28
N PHE A 189 2.84 0.66 8.54
CA PHE A 189 3.94 -0.24 8.92
C PHE A 189 3.62 -1.70 8.58
N VAL A 190 2.46 -2.20 8.99
CA VAL A 190 2.02 -3.58 8.67
C VAL A 190 2.01 -3.82 7.15
N LEU A 191 1.49 -2.87 6.38
CA LEU A 191 1.46 -2.94 4.92
C LEU A 191 2.88 -2.99 4.33
N VAL A 192 3.72 -2.00 4.65
CA VAL A 192 5.05 -1.86 4.04
C VAL A 192 5.97 -2.99 4.49
N TYR A 193 5.90 -3.42 5.75
CA TYR A 193 6.58 -4.62 6.24
C TYR A 193 6.19 -5.87 5.45
N THR A 194 4.89 -6.06 5.21
CA THR A 194 4.39 -7.18 4.40
C THR A 194 4.88 -7.08 2.96
N VAL A 195 4.93 -5.88 2.37
CA VAL A 195 5.50 -5.68 1.03
C VAL A 195 6.95 -6.14 1.01
N PHE A 196 7.80 -5.69 1.93
CA PHE A 196 9.20 -6.13 2.00
C PHE A 196 9.32 -7.65 2.17
N SER A 197 8.54 -8.24 3.07
CA SER A 197 8.53 -9.70 3.28
C SER A 197 8.04 -10.48 2.04
N ALA A 198 7.19 -9.86 1.22
CA ALA A 198 6.63 -10.41 0.01
C ALA A 198 7.45 -10.09 -1.26
N THR A 199 8.57 -9.36 -1.13
CA THR A 199 9.47 -9.10 -2.27
C THR A 199 10.24 -10.36 -2.63
N ASP A 200 10.10 -10.82 -3.87
CA ASP A 200 10.93 -11.90 -4.38
C ASP A 200 12.32 -11.35 -4.71
N ALA A 201 13.29 -11.71 -3.88
CA ALA A 201 14.69 -11.32 -4.05
C ALA A 201 15.26 -11.76 -5.42
N LYS A 202 14.71 -12.82 -6.03
CA LYS A 202 15.22 -13.46 -7.26
C LYS A 202 14.51 -13.01 -8.54
N ARG A 203 13.42 -12.23 -8.47
CA ARG A 203 12.65 -11.81 -9.66
C ARG A 203 12.37 -10.32 -9.64
N SER A 204 12.60 -9.67 -10.77
CA SER A 204 12.34 -8.24 -10.94
C SER A 204 11.28 -7.98 -12.04
N ALA A 205 10.56 -6.87 -11.91
CA ALA A 205 9.61 -6.36 -12.89
C ALA A 205 10.32 -6.02 -14.20
N ARG A 206 9.59 -6.14 -15.32
CA ARG A 206 10.18 -6.14 -16.67
C ARG A 206 11.08 -4.92 -16.93
N ASP A 207 12.30 -5.18 -17.38
CA ASP A 207 13.32 -4.18 -17.71
C ASP A 207 13.66 -3.21 -16.56
N SER A 208 13.52 -3.66 -15.31
CA SER A 208 13.81 -2.87 -14.12
C SER A 208 14.37 -3.74 -12.99
N HIS A 209 14.99 -3.11 -11.98
CA HIS A 209 15.45 -3.79 -10.77
C HIS A 209 14.39 -3.86 -9.66
N VAL A 210 13.14 -3.50 -9.96
CA VAL A 210 12.06 -3.49 -8.97
C VAL A 210 11.66 -4.95 -8.68
N PRO A 211 11.67 -5.43 -7.43
CA PRO A 211 11.30 -6.82 -7.13
C PRO A 211 9.83 -7.12 -7.47
N ILE A 212 9.54 -8.35 -7.90
CA ILE A 212 8.17 -8.83 -8.05
C ILE A 212 7.59 -9.08 -6.66
N LEU A 213 6.36 -8.61 -6.44
CA LEU A 213 5.64 -8.75 -5.18
C LEU A 213 4.73 -9.98 -5.18
N ALA A 214 4.68 -10.72 -4.06
CA ALA A 214 3.65 -11.71 -3.84
C ALA A 214 2.31 -11.00 -3.47
N PRO A 215 1.29 -11.04 -4.36
CA PRO A 215 0.14 -10.15 -4.23
C PRO A 215 -0.84 -10.55 -3.11
N LEU A 216 -0.92 -11.84 -2.79
CA LEU A 216 -1.90 -12.36 -1.83
C LEU A 216 -1.63 -11.88 -0.40
N PRO A 217 -0.40 -12.01 0.17
CA PRO A 217 -0.11 -11.46 1.50
C PRO A 217 -0.33 -9.95 1.58
N ILE A 218 0.04 -9.20 0.53
CA ILE A 218 -0.09 -7.74 0.50
C ILE A 218 -1.57 -7.33 0.53
N GLY A 219 -2.41 -7.95 -0.31
CA GLY A 219 -3.85 -7.71 -0.28
C GLY A 219 -4.49 -8.08 1.06
N PHE A 220 -4.05 -9.18 1.68
CA PHE A 220 -4.50 -9.58 3.02
C PHE A 220 -4.06 -8.61 4.12
N ALA A 221 -2.84 -8.06 4.06
CA ALA A 221 -2.39 -7.03 5.01
C ALA A 221 -3.29 -5.78 4.93
N VAL A 222 -3.59 -5.31 3.71
CA VAL A 222 -4.53 -4.19 3.51
C VAL A 222 -5.91 -4.54 4.07
N PHE A 223 -6.42 -5.74 3.79
CA PHE A 223 -7.70 -6.21 4.32
C PHE A 223 -7.74 -6.18 5.86
N LEU A 224 -6.74 -6.77 6.52
CA LEU A 224 -6.68 -6.84 7.98
C LEU A 224 -6.57 -5.46 8.63
N VAL A 225 -5.75 -4.57 8.05
CA VAL A 225 -5.65 -3.20 8.53
C VAL A 225 -6.99 -2.49 8.40
N HIS A 226 -7.70 -2.63 7.27
CA HIS A 226 -9.03 -2.05 7.10
C HIS A 226 -10.04 -2.55 8.15
N LEU A 227 -10.01 -3.83 8.53
CA LEU A 227 -10.88 -4.33 9.61
C LEU A 227 -10.64 -3.62 10.94
N ALA A 228 -9.40 -3.24 11.23
CA ALA A 228 -9.03 -2.57 12.46
C ALA A 228 -9.24 -1.04 12.42
N THR A 229 -8.90 -0.38 11.30
CA THR A 229 -8.75 1.08 11.24
C THR A 229 -9.91 1.82 10.57
N ILE A 230 -10.86 1.12 9.90
CA ILE A 230 -12.06 1.77 9.36
C ILE A 230 -12.80 2.61 10.42
N PRO A 231 -13.03 2.11 11.66
CA PRO A 231 -13.72 2.90 12.68
C PRO A 231 -12.98 4.17 13.14
N ILE A 232 -11.66 4.25 12.96
CA ILE A 232 -10.81 5.33 13.49
C ILE A 232 -10.68 6.47 12.46
N THR A 233 -10.28 6.15 11.24
CA THR A 233 -9.93 7.12 10.18
C THR A 233 -10.59 6.83 8.82
N GLY A 234 -11.35 5.73 8.72
CA GLY A 234 -11.76 5.16 7.43
C GLY A 234 -10.65 4.41 6.70
N THR A 235 -9.46 4.25 7.32
CA THR A 235 -8.23 3.64 6.79
C THR A 235 -7.67 4.37 5.57
N GLY A 236 -6.60 5.13 5.79
CA GLY A 236 -5.79 5.75 4.75
C GLY A 236 -4.78 4.76 4.20
N ILE A 237 -3.70 4.54 4.95
CA ILE A 237 -2.48 3.76 4.69
C ILE A 237 -1.86 3.93 3.30
N ASN A 238 -2.38 4.87 2.53
CA ASN A 238 -2.10 5.14 1.14
C ASN A 238 -2.37 6.63 0.84
N PRO A 239 -1.30 7.45 0.75
CA PRO A 239 -1.46 8.88 0.54
C PRO A 239 -2.20 9.26 -0.74
N ALA A 240 -2.04 8.50 -1.84
CA ALA A 240 -2.74 8.79 -3.09
C ALA A 240 -4.25 8.56 -2.96
N ARG A 241 -4.66 7.50 -2.26
CA ARG A 241 -6.07 7.19 -1.97
C ARG A 241 -6.72 8.30 -1.15
N SER A 242 -6.04 8.73 -0.09
CA SER A 242 -6.55 9.79 0.78
C SER A 242 -6.62 11.12 0.03
N LEU A 243 -5.57 11.47 -0.73
CA LEU A 243 -5.50 12.71 -1.50
C LEU A 243 -6.56 12.76 -2.61
N GLY A 244 -6.72 11.67 -3.35
CA GLY A 244 -7.71 11.59 -4.44
C GLY A 244 -9.13 11.81 -3.95
N ALA A 245 -9.51 11.17 -2.84
CA ALA A 245 -10.82 11.37 -2.23
C ALA A 245 -10.97 12.78 -1.65
N ALA A 246 -9.95 13.32 -0.96
CA ALA A 246 -9.99 14.67 -0.38
C ALA A 246 -10.14 15.76 -1.45
N ILE A 247 -9.43 15.66 -2.58
CA ILE A 247 -9.53 16.61 -3.70
C ILE A 247 -10.95 16.63 -4.28
N ILE A 248 -11.55 15.46 -4.49
CA ILE A 248 -12.85 15.36 -5.16
C ILE A 248 -14.01 15.71 -4.22
N PHE A 249 -13.89 15.38 -2.94
CA PHE A 249 -14.85 15.74 -1.90
C PHE A 249 -14.77 17.23 -1.51
N ASN A 250 -13.56 17.79 -1.49
CA ASN A 250 -13.27 19.21 -1.31
C ASN A 250 -13.98 19.89 -0.13
N LYS A 251 -13.85 19.32 1.08
CA LYS A 251 -14.35 19.90 2.34
C LYS A 251 -13.19 20.15 3.31
N ASP A 252 -13.30 21.22 4.11
CA ASP A 252 -12.23 21.65 5.03
C ASP A 252 -11.79 20.54 5.98
N LYS A 253 -12.75 19.81 6.59
CA LYS A 253 -12.42 18.70 7.49
C LYS A 253 -11.59 17.61 6.80
N ALA A 254 -11.92 17.27 5.56
CA ALA A 254 -11.15 16.28 4.81
C ALA A 254 -9.74 16.79 4.51
N TRP A 255 -9.58 18.08 4.19
CA TRP A 255 -8.26 18.67 3.99
C TRP A 255 -7.42 18.73 5.27
N ASP A 256 -8.02 19.12 6.40
CA ASP A 256 -7.36 19.24 7.70
C ASP A 256 -6.86 17.91 8.26
N ASP A 257 -7.61 16.84 7.99
CA ASP A 257 -7.26 15.48 8.43
C ASP A 257 -6.42 14.75 7.37
N HIS A 258 -6.51 15.12 6.09
CA HIS A 258 -5.71 14.51 5.00
C HIS A 258 -4.20 14.72 5.17
N VAL A 259 -3.76 15.86 5.74
CA VAL A 259 -2.32 16.11 5.97
C VAL A 259 -1.70 15.12 6.95
N MET A 260 -2.52 14.45 7.79
CA MET A 260 -2.03 13.40 8.69
C MET A 260 -1.47 12.20 7.92
N ASP A 261 -2.09 11.84 6.80
CA ASP A 261 -1.68 10.70 5.97
C ASP A 261 -0.39 10.97 5.17
N LEU A 262 -0.02 12.24 4.97
CA LEU A 262 1.12 12.64 4.13
C LEU A 262 2.37 13.03 4.93
N LEU A 263 2.22 13.70 6.09
CA LEU A 263 3.34 14.37 6.77
C LEU A 263 3.29 14.35 8.31
N GLY A 264 2.27 13.76 8.93
CA GLY A 264 2.19 13.71 10.38
C GLY A 264 2.10 15.07 11.08
N TRP A 265 1.49 16.10 10.48
CA TRP A 265 1.01 17.32 11.16
C TRP A 265 0.13 18.19 10.23
N PRO A 266 -0.96 18.84 10.70
CA PRO A 266 -1.78 19.70 9.85
C PRO A 266 -1.06 21.01 9.48
N ILE A 267 -0.96 21.29 8.19
CA ILE A 267 -0.61 22.63 7.69
C ILE A 267 -1.87 23.48 7.84
N HIS A 268 -1.94 24.28 8.90
CA HIS A 268 -2.94 25.33 9.05
C HIS A 268 -2.83 26.29 7.86
N ARG A 269 -3.83 26.30 6.95
CA ARG A 269 -4.03 27.47 6.09
C ARG A 269 -4.49 28.60 6.99
N GLY A 270 -3.63 29.60 7.17
CA GLY A 270 -3.94 30.79 7.94
C GLY A 270 -5.19 31.47 7.41
N SER A 271 -6.30 31.31 8.13
CA SER A 271 -7.39 32.27 8.13
C SER A 271 -7.36 33.00 9.48
N THR A 272 -7.29 34.30 9.39
CA THR A 272 -7.06 35.27 10.46
C THR A 272 -8.06 35.20 11.61
N ARG A 273 -7.54 35.46 12.82
CA ARG A 273 -8.19 35.86 14.09
C ARG A 273 -9.01 34.79 14.82
N SER A 274 -8.41 34.24 15.87
CA SER A 274 -8.94 34.43 17.23
C SER A 274 -7.86 34.14 18.28
N SER A 275 -7.90 34.96 19.32
CA SER A 275 -6.99 35.07 20.45
C SER A 275 -7.07 33.89 21.42
N LEU A 276 -5.95 33.20 21.66
CA LEU A 276 -5.76 32.29 22.80
C LEU A 276 -4.39 32.52 23.46
N PRO A 277 -4.27 32.31 24.79
CA PRO A 277 -3.19 32.85 25.63
C PRO A 277 -1.88 32.05 25.53
N PRO A 278 -0.73 32.66 25.87
CA PRO A 278 0.58 32.03 25.72
C PRO A 278 0.86 31.11 26.91
N GLY A 279 0.95 29.80 26.66
CA GLY A 279 1.36 28.88 27.73
C GLY A 279 1.08 27.40 27.48
N CYS A 280 1.59 26.83 26.39
CA CYS A 280 2.00 25.42 26.35
C CYS A 280 2.84 25.15 25.09
N HIS A 281 4.10 25.60 25.08
CA HIS A 281 5.08 25.08 24.13
C HIS A 281 5.62 23.76 24.69
N GLN A 282 5.08 22.63 24.26
CA GLN A 282 5.86 21.41 24.16
C GLN A 282 6.40 21.34 22.74
N SER A 283 7.59 21.90 22.54
CA SER A 283 8.38 21.68 21.33
C SER A 283 8.91 20.25 21.36
N HIS A 284 8.11 19.29 20.91
CA HIS A 284 8.69 18.04 20.41
C HIS A 284 9.27 18.36 19.04
N SER A 285 10.60 18.26 18.95
CA SER A 285 11.31 18.69 17.74
C SER A 285 10.86 17.83 16.56
N PHE A 286 10.66 18.49 15.41
CA PHE A 286 10.38 17.89 14.10
C PHE A 286 11.35 16.76 13.73
N GLN A 287 12.52 16.73 14.38
CA GLN A 287 13.52 15.68 14.28
C GLN A 287 13.06 14.36 14.92
N GLU A 288 12.31 14.34 16.01
CA GLU A 288 11.95 13.09 16.72
C GLU A 288 10.94 12.24 15.95
N VAL A 289 10.01 12.85 15.20
CA VAL A 289 9.01 12.10 14.40
C VAL A 289 9.64 11.51 13.14
N ILE A 290 10.55 12.26 12.50
CA ILE A 290 11.37 11.75 11.40
C ILE A 290 12.33 10.68 11.94
N ILE A 291 12.93 10.89 13.11
CA ILE A 291 13.82 9.91 13.75
C ILE A 291 13.05 8.66 14.18
N MET A 292 11.80 8.72 14.65
CA MET A 292 11.01 7.51 14.95
C MET A 292 10.56 6.78 13.68
N THR A 293 10.18 7.54 12.64
CA THR A 293 9.92 7.00 11.30
C THR A 293 11.19 6.49 10.63
N MET A 294 12.39 6.94 11.03
CA MET A 294 13.67 6.43 10.53
C MET A 294 14.22 5.30 11.40
N MET A 295 13.97 5.29 12.72
CA MET A 295 14.43 4.26 13.66
C MET A 295 13.71 2.94 13.45
N LEU A 296 12.47 2.96 12.94
CA LEU A 296 11.78 1.76 12.46
C LEU A 296 12.34 1.24 11.10
N TYR A 297 13.16 2.01 10.39
CA TYR A 297 13.71 1.68 9.06
C TYR A 297 15.24 1.48 9.07
N ILE A 298 15.93 1.71 10.19
CA ILE A 298 17.38 1.47 10.40
C ILE A 298 17.61 0.18 11.21
N TRP A 299 16.58 -0.60 11.53
CA TRP A 299 16.83 -1.97 11.96
C TRP A 299 17.45 -2.73 10.79
N PRO A 300 18.63 -3.35 10.94
CA PRO A 300 19.22 -4.13 9.86
C PRO A 300 18.25 -5.26 9.52
N PHE A 301 17.56 -5.14 8.38
CA PHE A 301 16.69 -6.18 7.83
C PHE A 301 17.50 -7.40 7.34
N ASP A 302 18.83 -7.30 7.36
CA ASP A 302 19.76 -8.36 6.96
C ASP A 302 19.84 -9.54 7.96
N ASP A 303 19.25 -9.41 9.16
CA ASP A 303 19.39 -10.39 10.26
C ASP A 303 18.12 -11.20 10.59
N ILE A 304 17.01 -11.10 9.83
CA ILE A 304 15.74 -11.81 10.13
C ILE A 304 15.20 -12.65 8.93
N VAL A 305 16.09 -13.25 8.14
CA VAL A 305 15.76 -14.43 7.31
C VAL A 305 16.91 -15.44 7.36
#